data_AF-A0A2G9TX19-F1
#
_entry.id   AF-A0A2G9TX19-F1
#
_cell.length_a   1.000
_cell.length_b   1.000
_cell.length_c   1.000
_cell.angle_alpha   90.00
_cell.angle_beta   90.00
_cell.angle_gamma   90.00
#
_symmetry.space_group_name_H-M   'P 1'
#
loop_
_entity.id
_entity.type
_entity.pdbx_description
1 polymer ?
#
loop_
_entity_poly.entity_id
_entity_poly.type
_entity_poly.pdbx_seq_one_letter_code
_entity_poly.pdbx_strand_id
1 'polypeptide(L)'
;MTADVETMLSVACGVDYHAPTSCETIKQWLLKCADDSETANYISAHTKDCPQCHSCIEKMVDAITCSVPNANIIFAGCALEENPSVAAEANHVKARRALEKYLHYYERFENHSKSLKLEQQFRDKIQRKIEAKVNDHDGTWIDWQYLHNAATLLTKCRYTLQYTYPFAYFMENGARKQL
;
A
#
# COMPACT_ATOMS: atom_id res chain seq x y z
N MET A 1 11.29 -0.60 33.52
CA MET A 1 10.88 -1.74 32.67
C MET A 1 9.93 -1.21 31.61
N THR A 2 10.46 -0.43 30.67
CA THR A 2 9.71 0.12 29.54
C THR A 2 9.88 -0.88 28.41
N ALA A 3 8.83 -1.64 28.11
CA ALA A 3 8.78 -2.35 26.84
C ALA A 3 8.69 -1.27 25.77
N ASP A 4 9.83 -0.97 25.16
CA ASP A 4 9.89 -0.31 23.87
C ASP A 4 8.99 -1.08 22.91
N VAL A 5 8.54 -0.41 21.84
CA VAL A 5 7.77 -1.04 20.77
C VAL A 5 8.71 -1.94 19.93
N GLU A 6 9.52 -2.75 20.60
CA GLU A 6 10.28 -3.85 20.04
C GLU A 6 9.27 -4.85 19.53
N THR A 7 9.08 -4.79 18.21
CA THR A 7 8.76 -5.91 17.33
C THR A 7 7.91 -6.98 18.02
N MET A 8 6.65 -6.65 18.29
CA MET A 8 5.71 -7.63 18.81
C MET A 8 5.58 -8.72 17.75
N LEU A 9 6.16 -9.90 17.99
CA LEU A 9 6.10 -11.02 17.07
C LEU A 9 4.86 -11.86 17.37
N SER A 10 4.24 -12.39 16.32
CA SER A 10 3.23 -13.42 16.45
C SER A 10 3.91 -14.74 16.82
N VAL A 11 3.58 -15.28 18.01
CA VAL A 11 4.12 -16.55 18.51
C VAL A 11 3.81 -17.73 17.57
N ALA A 12 2.73 -17.64 16.79
CA ALA A 12 2.29 -18.71 15.90
C ALA A 12 3.13 -18.84 14.62
N CYS A 13 3.78 -17.77 14.16
CA CYS A 13 4.44 -17.77 12.85
C CYS A 13 5.82 -17.07 12.85
N GLY A 14 6.24 -16.46 13.96
CA GLY A 14 7.55 -15.83 14.11
C GLY A 14 7.75 -14.55 13.32
N VAL A 15 6.72 -14.05 12.63
CA VAL A 15 6.75 -12.75 11.94
C VAL A 15 6.12 -11.66 12.80
N ASP A 16 6.32 -10.41 12.39
CA ASP A 16 5.69 -9.23 12.98
C ASP A 16 4.19 -9.44 13.19
N TYR A 17 3.69 -9.00 14.35
CA TYR A 17 2.27 -9.09 14.70
C TYR A 17 1.40 -8.52 13.58
N HIS A 18 0.42 -9.26 13.11
CA HIS A 18 -0.24 -8.91 11.85
C HIS A 18 -1.76 -8.89 11.98
N ALA A 19 -2.30 -8.65 13.18
CA ALA A 19 -3.74 -8.46 13.33
C ALA A 19 -4.19 -7.23 12.52
N PRO A 20 -5.30 -7.32 11.75
CA PRO A 20 -6.33 -8.37 11.77
C PRO A 20 -6.10 -9.57 10.84
N THR A 21 -4.99 -9.60 10.11
CA THR A 21 -4.65 -10.64 9.13
C THR A 21 -4.24 -11.95 9.82
N SER A 22 -4.62 -13.10 9.23
CA SER A 22 -4.18 -14.42 9.68
C SER A 22 -2.70 -14.67 9.33
N CYS A 23 -2.04 -15.60 10.04
CA CYS A 23 -0.66 -15.97 9.74
C CYS A 23 -0.48 -16.46 8.30
N GLU A 24 -1.48 -17.14 7.74
CA GLU A 24 -1.44 -17.65 6.38
C GLU A 24 -1.51 -16.51 5.37
N THR A 25 -2.48 -15.63 5.54
CA THR A 25 -2.71 -14.50 4.63
C THR A 25 -1.52 -13.55 4.59
N ILE A 26 -0.86 -13.29 5.73
CA ILE A 26 0.32 -12.40 5.73
C ILE A 26 1.52 -13.06 5.04
N LYS A 27 1.72 -14.37 5.21
CA LYS A 27 2.80 -15.09 4.51
C LYS A 27 2.61 -15.02 3.00
N GLN A 28 1.38 -15.26 2.53
CA GLN A 28 1.03 -15.14 1.11
C GLN A 28 1.24 -13.72 0.60
N TRP A 29 0.84 -12.71 1.38
CA TRP A 29 1.04 -11.31 1.01
C TRP A 29 2.54 -10.96 0.89
N LEU A 30 3.35 -11.35 1.87
CA LEU A 30 4.79 -11.06 1.86
C LEU A 30 5.51 -11.78 0.71
N LEU A 31 5.14 -13.03 0.42
CA LEU A 31 5.65 -13.75 -0.74
C LEU A 31 5.28 -13.01 -2.04
N LYS A 32 4.01 -12.61 -2.18
CA LYS A 32 3.55 -11.83 -3.33
C LYS A 32 4.29 -10.50 -3.47
N CYS A 33 4.56 -9.81 -2.37
CA CYS A 33 5.36 -8.60 -2.39
C CYS A 33 6.78 -8.88 -2.87
N ALA A 34 7.41 -9.97 -2.44
CA ALA A 34 8.76 -10.32 -2.89
C ALA A 34 8.83 -10.59 -4.41
N ASP A 35 7.77 -11.19 -4.98
CA ASP A 35 7.72 -11.52 -6.41
C ASP A 35 7.33 -10.30 -7.28
N ASP A 36 6.36 -9.50 -6.83
CA ASP A 36 5.71 -8.47 -7.68
C ASP A 36 6.07 -7.01 -7.31
N SER A 37 6.81 -6.74 -6.21
CA SER A 37 7.07 -5.35 -5.77
C SER A 37 7.88 -4.55 -6.78
N GLU A 38 8.86 -5.16 -7.43
CA GLU A 38 9.71 -4.47 -8.41
C GLU A 38 8.91 -4.08 -9.66
N THR A 39 8.09 -5.00 -10.17
CA THR A 39 7.16 -4.72 -11.27
C THR A 39 6.17 -3.63 -10.89
N ALA A 40 5.65 -3.65 -9.66
CA ALA A 40 4.73 -2.63 -9.17
C ALA A 40 5.37 -1.23 -9.01
N ASN A 41 6.59 -1.18 -8.46
CA ASN A 41 7.35 0.06 -8.30
C ASN A 41 7.71 0.67 -9.65
N TYR A 42 8.11 -0.15 -10.62
CA TYR A 42 8.41 0.31 -11.97
C TYR A 42 7.17 0.93 -12.64
N ILE A 43 6.03 0.25 -12.58
CA ILE A 43 4.78 0.70 -13.20
C ILE A 43 4.29 2.00 -12.55
N SER A 44 4.25 2.10 -11.23
CA SER A 44 3.78 3.32 -10.54
C SER A 44 4.66 4.54 -10.81
N ALA A 45 5.97 4.34 -10.96
CA ALA A 45 6.91 5.43 -11.25
C ALA A 45 6.91 5.86 -12.72
N HIS A 46 6.73 4.92 -13.67
CA HIS A 46 6.99 5.14 -15.09
C HIS A 46 5.76 5.09 -16.00
N THR A 47 4.59 4.72 -15.47
CA THR A 47 3.36 4.65 -16.26
C THR A 47 2.27 5.53 -15.67
N LYS A 48 1.49 6.17 -16.54
CA LYS A 48 0.20 6.79 -16.20
C LYS A 48 -0.80 6.39 -17.27
N ASP A 49 -1.99 5.97 -16.86
CA ASP A 49 -3.02 5.56 -17.81
C ASP A 49 -3.69 6.76 -18.47
N CYS A 50 -3.99 6.62 -19.77
CA CYS A 50 -4.83 7.58 -20.47
C CYS A 50 -6.26 7.55 -19.89
N PRO A 51 -6.83 8.70 -19.44
CA PRO A 51 -8.16 8.74 -18.83
C PRO A 51 -9.31 8.37 -19.79
N GLN A 52 -9.04 8.24 -21.10
CA GLN A 52 -10.06 8.04 -22.12
C GLN A 52 -10.08 6.61 -22.72
N CYS A 53 -8.91 5.96 -22.85
CA CYS A 53 -8.80 4.61 -23.43
C CYS A 53 -8.11 3.59 -22.52
N HIS A 54 -7.60 4.03 -21.37
CA HIS A 54 -6.94 3.20 -20.35
C HIS A 54 -5.68 2.46 -20.84
N SER A 55 -5.17 2.69 -22.05
CA SER A 55 -3.89 2.13 -22.48
C SER A 55 -2.71 2.67 -21.65
N CYS A 56 -1.75 1.80 -21.32
CA CYS A 56 -0.54 2.15 -20.59
C CYS A 56 0.30 3.13 -21.42
N ILE A 57 0.58 4.31 -20.88
CA ILE A 57 1.56 5.24 -21.48
C ILE A 57 2.86 5.10 -20.68
N GLU A 58 3.90 4.56 -21.30
CA GLU A 58 5.27 4.63 -20.79
C GLU A 58 5.76 6.09 -20.90
N LYS A 59 6.26 6.66 -19.80
CA LYS A 59 6.85 8.00 -19.80
C LYS A 59 8.13 8.02 -20.63
N MET A 60 8.04 8.37 -21.90
CA MET A 60 9.17 8.95 -22.62
C MET A 60 9.23 10.45 -22.34
N VAL A 61 10.42 10.90 -21.98
CA VAL A 61 10.78 12.27 -21.59
C VAL A 61 10.18 13.30 -22.57
N ASP A 62 9.42 14.23 -22.00
CA ASP A 62 9.01 15.54 -22.55
C ASP A 62 8.12 15.61 -23.81
N ALA A 63 7.26 14.63 -24.07
CA ALA A 63 6.06 14.85 -24.89
C ALA A 63 4.93 13.88 -24.53
N ILE A 64 3.81 14.40 -24.01
CA ILE A 64 2.55 13.66 -23.96
C ILE A 64 1.97 13.67 -25.38
N THR A 65 2.40 12.74 -26.22
CA THR A 65 1.77 12.49 -27.52
C THR A 65 0.95 11.21 -27.42
N CYS A 66 -0.32 11.38 -27.04
CA CYS A 66 -1.33 10.41 -27.41
C CYS A 66 -1.57 10.58 -28.92
N SER A 67 -1.23 9.58 -29.74
CA SER A 67 -1.46 9.60 -31.18
C SER A 67 -2.96 9.37 -31.48
N VAL A 68 -3.79 10.32 -31.09
CA VAL A 68 -5.17 10.45 -31.58
C VAL A 68 -5.46 11.92 -31.79
N PRO A 69 -5.38 12.42 -33.04
CA PRO A 69 -5.93 13.71 -33.40
C PRO A 69 -7.47 13.63 -33.41
N ASN A 70 -8.08 14.74 -33.01
CA ASN A 70 -9.50 14.98 -32.91
C ASN A 70 -10.35 14.49 -34.11
N ALA A 71 -11.52 13.94 -33.76
CA ALA A 71 -12.79 13.92 -34.49
C ALA A 71 -12.91 13.12 -35.82
N ASN A 72 -13.89 12.22 -35.81
CA ASN A 72 -14.65 11.71 -36.97
C ASN A 72 -13.92 10.88 -38.03
N ILE A 73 -13.22 9.81 -37.62
CA ILE A 73 -13.00 8.65 -38.50
C ILE A 73 -13.17 7.37 -37.67
N ILE A 74 -14.19 6.57 -38.00
CA ILE A 74 -14.23 5.16 -37.64
C ILE A 74 -13.06 4.52 -38.40
N PHE A 75 -11.90 4.37 -37.75
CA PHE A 75 -10.83 3.56 -38.33
C PHE A 75 -10.99 2.13 -37.84
N ALA A 76 -11.40 1.29 -38.78
CA ALA A 76 -11.52 -0.14 -38.66
C ALA A 76 -10.19 -0.76 -38.21
N GLY A 77 -10.13 -1.12 -36.94
CA GLY A 77 -9.11 -2.01 -36.37
C GLY A 77 -9.68 -2.92 -35.28
N CYS A 78 -11.01 -2.94 -35.13
CA CYS A 78 -11.72 -3.82 -34.20
C CYS A 78 -12.57 -4.81 -35.01
N ALA A 79 -12.16 -6.09 -34.96
CA ALA A 79 -12.77 -7.30 -35.53
C ALA A 79 -12.49 -7.47 -37.04
N LEU A 80 -12.03 -8.62 -37.58
CA LEU A 80 -12.07 -10.02 -37.18
C LEU A 80 -10.88 -10.77 -37.83
N GLU A 81 -10.26 -11.71 -37.13
CA GLU A 81 -10.01 -13.04 -37.71
C GLU A 81 -10.29 -14.07 -36.60
N GLU A 82 -11.11 -15.06 -36.92
CA GLU A 82 -11.45 -16.18 -36.04
C GLU A 82 -10.19 -16.99 -35.74
N ASN A 83 -9.60 -16.77 -34.57
CA ASN A 83 -8.39 -17.45 -34.11
C ASN A 83 -8.41 -17.50 -32.58
N PRO A 84 -7.63 -18.37 -31.91
CA PRO A 84 -7.55 -18.54 -30.44
C PRO A 84 -7.22 -17.28 -29.60
N SER A 85 -7.26 -16.08 -30.22
CA SER A 85 -6.98 -14.76 -29.66
C SER A 85 -8.02 -14.26 -28.65
N VAL A 86 -9.26 -14.74 -28.66
CA VAL A 86 -10.26 -14.31 -27.65
C VAL A 86 -9.87 -14.76 -26.24
N ALA A 87 -9.29 -15.96 -26.11
CA ALA A 87 -8.76 -16.45 -24.83
C ALA A 87 -7.50 -15.69 -24.41
N ALA A 88 -6.61 -15.36 -25.35
CA ALA A 88 -5.41 -14.57 -25.09
C ALA A 88 -5.75 -13.14 -24.66
N GLU A 89 -6.72 -12.50 -25.32
CA GLU A 89 -7.23 -11.17 -24.98
C GLU A 89 -7.94 -11.19 -23.61
N ALA A 90 -8.78 -12.20 -23.35
CA ALA A 90 -9.42 -12.38 -22.05
C ALA A 90 -8.39 -12.62 -20.92
N ASN A 91 -7.30 -13.32 -21.20
CA ASN A 91 -6.21 -13.54 -20.26
C ASN A 91 -5.44 -12.23 -19.99
N HIS A 92 -5.18 -11.43 -21.02
CA HIS A 92 -4.52 -10.13 -20.89
C HIS A 92 -5.34 -9.17 -20.01
N VAL A 93 -6.65 -9.06 -20.26
CA VAL A 93 -7.57 -8.23 -19.45
C VAL A 93 -7.64 -8.71 -18.00
N LYS A 94 -7.68 -10.04 -17.77
CA LYS A 94 -7.66 -10.61 -16.40
C LYS A 94 -6.35 -10.31 -15.68
N ALA A 95 -5.21 -10.49 -16.35
CA ALA A 95 -3.89 -10.22 -15.79
C ALA A 95 -3.76 -8.74 -15.40
N ARG A 96 -4.21 -7.83 -16.26
CA ARG A 96 -4.24 -6.39 -15.99
C ARG A 96 -5.09 -6.05 -14.76
N ARG A 97 -6.33 -6.55 -14.68
CA ARG A 97 -7.21 -6.32 -13.51
C ARG A 97 -6.62 -6.88 -12.22
N ALA A 98 -5.94 -8.03 -12.28
CA ALA A 98 -5.27 -8.62 -11.13
C ALA A 98 -4.10 -7.75 -10.65
N LEU A 99 -3.34 -7.16 -11.59
CA LEU A 99 -2.25 -6.24 -11.29
C LEU A 99 -2.74 -4.91 -10.72
N GLU A 100 -3.77 -4.29 -11.32
CA GLU A 100 -4.41 -3.09 -10.79
C GLU A 100 -4.92 -3.30 -9.36
N LYS A 101 -5.56 -4.47 -9.12
CA LYS A 101 -5.96 -4.87 -7.76
C LYS A 101 -4.74 -4.94 -6.85
N TYR A 102 -3.66 -5.61 -7.23
CA TYR A 102 -2.47 -5.71 -6.40
C TYR A 102 -1.88 -4.33 -6.07
N LEU A 103 -1.67 -3.48 -7.07
CA LEU A 103 -1.15 -2.12 -6.92
C LEU A 103 -1.96 -1.30 -5.91
N HIS A 104 -3.29 -1.34 -6.01
CA HIS A 104 -4.18 -0.62 -5.12
C HIS A 104 -3.94 -0.93 -3.64
N TYR A 105 -3.81 -2.22 -3.29
CA TYR A 105 -3.59 -2.65 -1.90
C TYR A 105 -2.13 -2.51 -1.48
N TYR A 106 -1.19 -2.76 -2.40
CA TYR A 106 0.24 -2.66 -2.15
C TYR A 106 0.68 -1.24 -1.81
N GLU A 107 0.26 -0.25 -2.62
CA GLU A 107 0.61 1.15 -2.38
C GLU A 107 0.14 1.62 -0.99
N ARG A 108 -1.07 1.22 -0.58
CA ARG A 108 -1.61 1.59 0.74
C ARG A 108 -0.85 0.91 1.87
N PHE A 109 -0.58 -0.40 1.74
CA PHE A 109 0.23 -1.14 2.70
C PHE A 109 1.63 -0.49 2.86
N GLU A 110 2.29 -0.19 1.75
CA GLU A 110 3.62 0.42 1.72
C GLU A 110 3.60 1.85 2.29
N ASN A 111 2.57 2.65 1.97
CA ASN A 111 2.40 4.00 2.51
C ASN A 111 2.25 4.00 4.04
N HIS A 112 1.51 3.04 4.59
CA HIS A 112 1.43 2.88 6.05
C HIS A 112 2.76 2.44 6.65
N SER A 113 3.49 1.52 5.99
CA SER A 113 4.86 1.13 6.40
C SER A 113 5.83 2.31 6.44
N LYS A 114 5.86 3.14 5.39
CA LYS A 114 6.66 4.38 5.33
C LYS A 114 6.27 5.35 6.44
N SER A 115 4.96 5.54 6.64
CA SER A 115 4.44 6.43 7.68
C SER A 115 4.79 5.97 9.10
N LEU A 116 4.82 4.66 9.38
CA LEU A 116 5.26 4.12 10.67
C LEU A 116 6.71 4.52 10.99
N LYS A 117 7.60 4.51 9.99
CA LYS A 117 9.00 4.95 10.17
C LYS A 117 9.08 6.42 10.58
N LEU A 118 8.24 7.27 9.98
CA LEU A 118 8.17 8.70 10.33
C LEU A 118 7.59 8.92 11.73
N GLU A 119 6.59 8.12 12.12
CA GLU A 119 6.01 8.18 13.45
C GLU A 119 6.98 7.75 14.55
N GLN A 120 7.86 6.79 14.27
CA GLN A 120 8.94 6.44 15.19
C GLN A 120 9.84 7.64 15.45
N GLN A 121 10.29 8.32 14.39
CA GLN A 121 11.08 9.55 14.54
C GLN A 121 10.33 10.66 15.29
N PHE A 122 9.01 10.75 15.10
CA PHE A 122 8.16 11.70 15.80
C PHE A 122 8.05 11.38 17.30
N ARG A 123 7.91 10.10 17.67
CA ARG A 123 7.95 9.65 19.06
C ARG A 123 9.26 10.00 19.72
N ASP A 124 10.39 9.74 19.07
CA ASP A 124 11.71 10.08 19.61
C ASP A 124 11.85 11.59 19.84
N LYS A 125 11.26 12.41 18.96
CA LYS A 125 11.21 13.87 19.14
C LYS A 125 10.32 14.28 20.33
N ILE A 126 9.17 13.63 20.52
CA ILE A 126 8.32 13.87 21.70
C ILE A 126 9.09 13.50 22.96
N GLN A 127 9.70 12.31 23.00
CA GLN A 127 10.45 11.83 24.15
C GLN A 127 11.56 12.80 24.56
N ARG A 128 12.40 13.23 23.60
CA ARG A 128 13.45 14.24 23.86
C ARG A 128 12.90 15.56 24.39
N LYS A 129 11.73 16.01 23.91
CA LYS A 129 11.10 17.25 24.40
C LYS A 129 10.57 17.09 25.82
N ILE A 130 9.99 15.94 26.15
CA ILE A 130 9.53 15.62 27.50
C ILE A 130 10.73 15.61 28.45
N GLU A 131 11.82 14.94 28.08
CA GLU A 131 13.06 14.91 28.88
C GLU A 131 13.63 16.30 29.10
N ALA A 132 13.67 17.14 28.06
CA ALA A 132 14.13 18.52 28.19
C ALA A 132 13.27 19.34 29.16
N LYS A 133 11.93 19.20 29.11
CA LYS A 133 11.01 19.88 30.03
C LYS A 133 11.20 19.43 31.47
N VAL A 134 11.31 18.12 31.69
CA VAL A 134 11.53 17.55 33.04
C VAL A 134 12.88 17.99 33.60
N ASN A 135 13.93 18.02 32.78
CA ASN A 135 15.27 18.46 33.19
C ASN A 135 15.34 19.97 33.50
N ASP A 136 14.51 20.78 32.84
CA ASP A 136 14.35 22.21 33.13
C ASP A 136 13.44 22.48 34.34
N HIS A 137 13.01 21.43 35.04
CA HIS A 137 12.05 21.49 36.14
C HIS A 137 10.68 22.08 35.74
N ASP A 138 10.35 22.08 34.45
CA ASP A 138 9.05 22.50 33.91
C ASP A 138 8.09 21.31 33.87
N GLY A 139 7.60 20.95 35.06
CA GLY A 139 6.72 19.81 35.29
C GLY A 139 7.44 18.47 35.44
N THR A 140 6.65 17.43 35.64
CA THR A 140 7.11 16.05 35.83
C THR A 140 6.80 15.19 34.61
N TRP A 141 7.39 14.00 34.53
CA TRP A 141 7.13 13.08 33.43
C TRP A 141 5.63 12.72 33.29
N ILE A 142 4.90 12.65 34.40
CA ILE A 142 3.46 12.34 34.43
C ILE A 142 2.65 13.43 33.72
N ASP A 143 3.04 14.70 33.88
CA ASP A 143 2.35 15.84 33.25
C ASP A 143 2.39 15.75 31.72
N TRP A 144 3.41 15.10 31.16
CA TRP A 144 3.62 14.98 29.72
C TRP A 144 3.28 13.59 29.14
N GLN A 145 2.96 12.62 30.00
CA GLN A 145 2.74 11.23 29.61
C GLN A 145 1.68 11.07 28.52
N TYR A 146 0.66 11.93 28.52
CA TYR A 146 -0.42 11.89 27.52
C TYR A 146 0.10 12.10 26.08
N LEU A 147 1.15 12.91 25.86
CA LEU A 147 1.75 13.12 24.53
C LEU A 147 2.42 11.85 24.03
N HIS A 148 3.19 11.19 24.91
CA HIS A 148 3.83 9.91 24.60
C HIS A 148 2.78 8.81 24.35
N ASN A 149 1.69 8.79 25.14
CA ASN A 149 0.58 7.85 24.98
C ASN A 149 -0.25 8.10 23.71
N ALA A 150 -0.37 9.36 23.26
CA ALA A 150 -1.05 9.68 22.01
C ALA A 150 -0.23 9.21 20.80
N ALA A 151 1.08 9.48 20.78
CA ALA A 151 1.99 8.99 19.73
C ALA A 151 2.08 7.45 19.74
N THR A 152 2.27 6.89 20.95
CA THR A 152 1.64 5.67 21.49
C THR A 152 0.59 4.96 20.63
N LEU A 153 -0.61 5.52 20.72
CA LEU A 153 -1.81 4.99 20.12
C LEU A 153 -1.79 5.15 18.60
N LEU A 154 -1.31 6.29 18.09
CA LEU A 154 -1.27 6.57 16.66
C LEU A 154 -0.51 5.50 15.87
N THR A 155 0.68 5.10 16.35
CA THR A 155 1.48 4.05 15.70
C THR A 155 0.81 2.69 15.77
N LYS A 156 0.12 2.36 16.88
CA LYS A 156 -0.65 1.11 16.98
C LYS A 156 -1.79 1.09 15.96
N CYS A 157 -2.56 2.17 15.86
CA CYS A 157 -3.64 2.29 14.89
C CYS A 157 -3.11 2.18 13.45
N ARG A 158 -2.00 2.85 13.14
CA ARG A 158 -1.39 2.80 11.81
C ARG A 158 -0.89 1.41 11.45
N TYR A 159 -0.28 0.73 12.42
CA TYR A 159 0.18 -0.64 12.25
C TYR A 159 -1.00 -1.57 11.96
N THR A 160 -2.09 -1.50 12.73
CA THR A 160 -3.30 -2.26 12.44
C THR A 160 -3.87 -1.94 11.05
N LEU A 161 -3.94 -0.65 10.68
CA LEU A 161 -4.39 -0.22 9.35
C LEU A 161 -3.54 -0.81 8.23
N GLN A 162 -2.21 -0.83 8.37
CA GLN A 162 -1.32 -1.48 7.41
C GLN A 162 -1.77 -2.92 7.13
N TYR A 163 -2.01 -3.71 8.18
CA TYR A 163 -2.41 -5.11 8.05
C TYR A 163 -3.89 -5.30 7.69
N THR A 164 -4.73 -4.26 7.61
CA THR A 164 -6.08 -4.42 7.04
C THR A 164 -6.07 -4.61 5.53
N TYR A 165 -5.04 -4.12 4.83
CA TYR A 165 -4.96 -4.20 3.37
C TYR A 165 -4.64 -5.61 2.84
N PRO A 166 -3.64 -6.34 3.38
CA PRO A 166 -3.43 -7.75 3.06
C PRO A 166 -4.69 -8.58 3.31
N PHE A 167 -5.34 -8.37 4.46
CA PHE A 167 -6.61 -9.02 4.79
C PHE A 167 -7.70 -8.75 3.73
N ALA A 168 -7.91 -7.49 3.37
CA ALA A 168 -8.91 -7.11 2.37
C ALA A 168 -8.57 -7.57 0.95
N TYR A 169 -7.28 -7.68 0.59
CA TYR A 169 -6.85 -8.19 -0.71
C TYR A 169 -7.31 -9.63 -0.95
N PHE A 170 -7.13 -10.49 0.05
CA PHE A 170 -7.49 -11.92 -0.01
C PHE A 170 -8.95 -12.19 0.39
N MET A 171 -9.67 -11.21 0.92
CA MET A 171 -11.10 -11.35 1.18
C MET A 171 -11.91 -11.51 -0.11
N GLU A 172 -12.86 -12.44 -0.11
CA GLU A 172 -13.83 -12.61 -1.19
C GLU A 172 -14.65 -11.34 -1.45
N ASN A 173 -15.01 -11.12 -2.71
CA ASN A 173 -15.84 -9.99 -3.08
C ASN A 173 -17.29 -10.28 -2.66
N GLY A 174 -17.69 -9.75 -1.50
CA GLY A 174 -19.07 -9.81 -1.00
C GLY A 174 -19.57 -8.43 -0.54
N ALA A 175 -20.80 -8.38 -0.04
CA ALA A 175 -21.44 -7.14 0.42
C ALA A 175 -20.59 -6.36 1.45
N ARG A 176 -19.80 -7.06 2.27
CA ARG A 176 -18.90 -6.46 3.28
C ARG A 176 -17.72 -5.69 2.68
N LYS A 177 -17.43 -5.85 1.39
CA LYS A 177 -16.31 -5.21 0.68
C LYS A 177 -16.75 -4.04 -0.22
N GLN A 178 -18.06 -3.81 -0.35
CA GLN A 178 -18.66 -2.76 -1.19
C GLN A 178 -19.18 -1.54 -0.39
N LEU A 179 -18.84 -1.47 0.90
CA LEU A 179 -19.13 -0.32 1.78
C LEU A 179 -18.03 0.74 1.64
#